data_AF-A0A7V1HDJ3-F1
#
_entry.id   AF-A0A7V1HDJ3-F1
#
_cell.length_a   1.000
_cell.length_b   1.000
_cell.length_c   1.000
_cell.angle_alpha   90.00
_cell.angle_beta   90.00
_cell.angle_gamma   90.00
#
_symmetry.space_group_name_H-M   'P 1'
#
loop_
_entity.id
_entity.type
_entity.pdbx_description
1 polymer ?
#
loop_
_entity_poly.entity_id
_entity_poly.type
_entity_poly.pdbx_seq_one_letter_code
_entity_poly.pdbx_strand_id
1 'polypeptide(L)'
;MNNIKLSSENNTQLTISYELLYLLQWLIEYDDSRLKQMITRALNQGLRKEMQKTEKSNELVDEMCYHTIIDFFELMEELLAESIEEHIEKKAREKNLMPAIDQIDSTVCDDATMLFSIERTTTKIENDPNINPKEQLFKELLRSWKPHNKNTMN
;
A
#
# COMPACT_ATOMS: atom_id res chain seq x y z
N MET A 1 -4.45 16.18 14.73
CA MET A 1 -3.75 15.71 15.96
C MET A 1 -3.33 14.28 15.66
N ASN A 2 -2.06 13.88 15.57
CA ASN A 2 -0.76 14.48 15.89
C ASN A 2 0.29 13.88 14.95
N ASN A 3 1.14 14.71 14.34
CA ASN A 3 2.31 14.24 13.59
C ASN A 3 3.45 13.97 14.57
N ILE A 4 3.98 12.75 14.58
CA ILE A 4 5.20 12.43 15.35
C ILE A 4 6.39 12.97 14.55
N LYS A 5 7.08 13.94 15.14
CA LYS A 5 8.26 14.60 14.58
C LYS A 5 9.52 13.83 15.00
N LEU A 6 10.20 13.19 14.05
CA LEU A 6 11.59 12.78 14.19
C LEU A 6 12.44 13.88 13.53
N SER A 7 13.14 14.69 14.34
CA SER A 7 14.01 15.78 13.84
C SER A 7 15.48 15.44 14.05
N SER A 8 16.25 15.33 12.96
CA SER A 8 17.70 15.59 12.94
C SER A 8 17.95 17.00 12.38
N GLU A 9 19.12 17.58 12.64
CA GLU A 9 19.42 19.01 12.48
C GLU A 9 19.39 19.54 11.03
N ASN A 10 19.16 18.68 10.03
CA ASN A 10 18.82 19.06 8.67
C ASN A 10 17.33 18.80 8.44
N ASN A 11 16.60 19.82 7.96
CA ASN A 11 15.14 19.89 7.78
C ASN A 11 14.51 18.84 6.81
N THR A 12 15.10 17.67 6.62
CA THR A 12 14.51 16.53 5.91
C THR A 12 13.60 15.76 6.87
N GLN A 13 12.34 16.19 6.94
CA GLN A 13 11.30 15.45 7.67
C GLN A 13 10.81 14.28 6.80
N LEU A 14 11.17 13.05 7.18
CA LEU A 14 10.58 11.84 6.59
C LEU A 14 9.09 11.77 6.98
N THR A 15 8.22 11.63 5.99
CA THR A 15 6.78 11.44 6.18
C THR A 15 6.43 10.05 5.68
N ILE A 16 5.75 9.26 6.50
CA ILE A 16 5.37 7.88 6.22
C ILE A 16 3.84 7.79 6.29
N SER A 17 3.22 7.00 5.43
CA SER A 17 1.77 6.75 5.50
C SER A 17 1.40 5.98 6.77
N TYR A 18 0.15 6.07 7.17
CA TYR A 18 -0.34 5.38 8.36
C TYR A 18 -0.41 3.87 8.11
N GLU A 19 -0.77 3.49 6.90
CA GLU A 19 -0.86 2.13 6.39
C GLU A 19 0.51 1.44 6.44
N LEU A 20 1.56 2.11 5.97
CA LEU A 20 2.92 1.61 6.04
C LEU A 20 3.40 1.48 7.50
N LEU A 21 3.04 2.40 8.38
CA LEU A 21 3.36 2.27 9.81
C LEU A 21 2.70 1.02 10.42
N TYR A 22 1.45 0.72 10.07
CA TYR A 22 0.76 -0.49 10.51
C TYR A 22 1.39 -1.75 9.93
N LEU A 23 1.80 -1.73 8.66
CA LEU A 23 2.54 -2.84 8.05
C LEU A 23 3.82 -3.12 8.82
N LEU A 24 4.61 -2.09 9.12
CA LEU A 24 5.87 -2.24 9.86
C LEU A 24 5.63 -2.84 11.25
N GLN A 25 4.63 -2.34 11.97
CA GLN A 25 4.25 -2.90 13.27
C GLN A 25 3.86 -4.37 13.15
N TRP A 26 3.01 -4.70 12.17
CA TRP A 26 2.54 -6.07 11.94
C TRP A 26 3.70 -7.03 11.63
N LEU A 27 4.63 -6.61 10.78
CA LEU A 27 5.80 -7.42 10.42
C LEU A 27 6.72 -7.69 11.63
N ILE A 28 6.87 -6.69 12.51
CA ILE A 28 7.66 -6.83 13.74
C ILE A 28 6.97 -7.79 14.72
N GLU A 29 5.65 -7.69 14.87
CA GLU A 29 4.90 -8.49 15.84
C GLU A 29 4.69 -9.94 15.40
N TYR A 30 4.51 -10.20 14.10
CA TYR A 30 4.04 -11.49 13.61
C TYR A 30 4.98 -12.18 12.60
N ASP A 31 5.92 -11.48 11.97
CA ASP A 31 6.73 -12.01 10.85
C ASP A 31 8.25 -11.88 11.06
N ASP A 32 8.71 -11.78 12.31
CA ASP A 32 10.13 -11.71 12.69
C ASP A 32 10.98 -12.83 12.03
N SER A 33 10.44 -14.04 11.96
CA SER A 33 11.08 -15.19 11.34
C SER A 33 11.31 -15.01 9.84
N ARG A 34 10.37 -14.40 9.11
CA ARG A 34 10.50 -14.11 7.68
C ARG A 34 11.49 -12.99 7.43
N LEU A 35 11.48 -11.95 8.26
CA LEU A 35 12.50 -10.89 8.23
C LEU A 35 13.90 -11.48 8.43
N LYS A 36 14.07 -12.37 9.41
CA LYS A 36 15.33 -13.08 9.61
C LYS A 36 15.74 -13.91 8.39
N GLN A 37 14.80 -14.58 7.72
CA GLN A 37 15.09 -15.33 6.49
C GLN A 37 15.55 -14.42 5.35
N MET A 38 14.94 -13.25 5.18
CA MET A 38 15.37 -12.26 4.18
C MET A 38 16.80 -11.79 4.45
N ILE A 39 17.11 -11.42 5.70
CA ILE A 39 18.47 -11.04 6.12
C ILE A 39 19.46 -12.19 5.88
N THR A 40 19.10 -13.42 6.24
CA THR A 40 19.95 -14.60 6.02
C THR A 40 20.24 -14.82 4.54
N ARG A 41 19.25 -14.65 3.66
CA ARG A 41 19.44 -14.74 2.21
C ARG A 41 20.39 -13.66 1.70
N ALA A 42 20.21 -12.41 2.13
CA ALA A 42 21.09 -11.30 1.75
C ALA A 42 22.54 -11.54 2.19
N LEU A 43 22.74 -12.04 3.42
CA LEU A 43 24.07 -12.42 3.93
C LEU A 43 24.73 -13.50 3.06
N ASN A 44 23.97 -14.52 2.67
CA ASN A 44 24.45 -15.59 1.79
C ASN A 44 24.75 -15.10 0.36
N GLN A 45 24.07 -14.05 -0.10
CA GLN A 45 24.30 -13.41 -1.39
C GLN A 45 25.49 -12.44 -1.40
N GLY A 46 26.15 -12.25 -0.25
CA GLY A 46 27.39 -11.48 -0.18
C GLY A 46 27.29 -10.13 0.50
N LEU A 47 26.15 -9.78 1.13
CA LEU A 47 26.00 -8.53 1.89
C LEU A 47 27.15 -8.31 2.88
N ARG A 48 27.60 -9.38 3.57
CA ARG A 48 28.74 -9.31 4.51
C ARG A 48 30.03 -8.83 3.84
N LYS A 49 30.27 -9.20 2.59
CA LYS A 49 31.45 -8.77 1.82
C LYS A 49 31.35 -7.30 1.44
N GLU A 50 30.15 -6.83 1.07
CA GLU A 50 29.92 -5.43 0.73
C GLU A 50 30.06 -4.53 1.97
N MET A 51 29.50 -4.91 3.13
CA MET A 51 29.67 -4.15 4.38
C MET A 51 31.15 -3.94 4.75
N GLN A 52 31.98 -4.97 4.58
CA GLN A 52 33.43 -4.90 4.84
C GLN A 52 34.20 -4.00 3.88
N LYS A 53 33.66 -3.73 2.67
CA LYS A 53 34.25 -2.75 1.74
C LYS A 53 33.93 -1.33 2.20
N THR A 54 32.73 -1.09 2.69
CA THR A 54 32.26 0.22 3.14
C THR A 54 32.93 0.68 4.43
N GLU A 55 33.22 -0.22 5.37
CA GLU A 55 33.98 0.09 6.62
C GLU A 55 35.38 0.69 6.36
N LYS A 56 35.93 0.54 5.15
CA LYS A 56 37.23 1.10 4.76
C LYS A 56 37.14 2.50 4.14
N SER A 57 35.93 3.01 3.91
CA SER A 57 35.67 4.31 3.26
C SER A 57 34.80 5.16 4.19
N ASN A 58 35.44 6.04 4.98
CA ASN A 58 34.81 6.70 6.13
C ASN A 58 34.08 8.03 5.83
N GLU A 59 34.00 8.50 4.57
CA GLU A 59 33.70 9.92 4.32
C GLU A 59 32.35 10.24 3.66
N LEU A 60 31.50 9.27 3.29
CA LEU A 60 30.21 9.53 2.60
C LEU A 60 29.01 8.74 3.15
N VAL A 61 29.14 8.14 4.34
CA VAL A 61 28.16 7.17 4.84
C VAL A 61 26.82 7.82 5.21
N ASP A 62 26.82 9.06 5.68
CA ASP A 62 25.60 9.64 6.29
C ASP A 62 24.52 10.00 5.25
N GLU A 63 24.86 10.78 4.21
CA GLU A 63 23.90 11.12 3.13
C GLU A 63 23.42 9.89 2.35
N MET A 64 24.32 8.95 2.07
CA MET A 64 23.96 7.70 1.38
C MET A 64 22.99 6.85 2.21
N CYS A 65 23.17 6.80 3.54
CA CYS A 65 22.24 6.11 4.45
C CYS A 65 20.87 6.78 4.44
N TYR A 66 20.79 8.12 4.50
CA TYR A 66 19.51 8.83 4.44
C TYR A 66 18.75 8.56 3.13
N HIS A 67 19.42 8.62 1.98
CA HIS A 67 18.80 8.28 0.70
C HIS A 67 18.34 6.83 0.65
N THR A 68 19.17 5.89 1.14
CA THR A 68 18.80 4.46 1.18
C THR A 68 17.56 4.21 2.04
N ILE A 69 17.40 4.93 3.15
CA ILE A 69 16.22 4.83 4.01
C ILE A 69 14.96 5.35 3.30
N ILE A 70 15.08 6.48 2.59
CA ILE A 70 13.97 7.03 1.81
C ILE A 70 13.56 6.05 0.72
N ASP A 71 14.52 5.58 -0.08
CA ASP A 71 14.28 4.61 -1.16
C ASP A 71 13.63 3.32 -0.64
N PHE A 72 14.05 2.86 0.54
CA PHE A 72 13.45 1.68 1.18
C PHE A 72 11.98 1.89 1.54
N PHE A 73 11.62 3.04 2.11
CA PHE A 73 10.23 3.31 2.47
C PHE A 73 9.37 3.59 1.24
N GLU A 74 9.90 4.25 0.21
CA GLU A 74 9.20 4.44 -1.06
C GLU A 74 8.88 3.10 -1.72
N LEU A 75 9.86 2.18 -1.79
CA LEU A 75 9.65 0.83 -2.31
C LEU A 75 8.60 0.05 -1.47
N MET A 76 8.67 0.15 -0.15
CA MET A 76 7.70 -0.53 0.72
C MET A 76 6.27 0.01 0.52
N GLU A 77 6.13 1.32 0.31
CA GLU A 77 4.83 1.95 0.02
C GLU A 77 4.27 1.45 -1.32
N GLU A 78 5.10 1.43 -2.36
CA GLU A 78 4.73 0.92 -3.69
C GLU A 78 4.29 -0.54 -3.61
N LEU A 79 5.11 -1.41 -2.99
CA LEU A 79 4.78 -2.83 -2.83
C LEU A 79 3.52 -3.06 -1.98
N LEU A 80 3.27 -2.21 -0.97
CA LEU A 80 2.05 -2.29 -0.17
C LEU A 80 0.82 -1.91 -1.00
N ALA A 81 0.90 -0.82 -1.76
CA ALA A 81 -0.19 -0.38 -2.64
C ALA A 81 -0.52 -1.45 -3.69
N GLU A 82 0.50 -1.99 -4.38
CA GLU A 82 0.35 -3.09 -5.34
C GLU A 82 -0.29 -4.32 -4.69
N SER A 83 0.21 -4.73 -3.51
CA SER A 83 -0.32 -5.90 -2.81
C SER A 83 -1.78 -5.74 -2.37
N ILE A 84 -2.17 -4.52 -1.96
CA ILE A 84 -3.57 -4.21 -1.62
C ILE A 84 -4.46 -4.31 -2.86
N GLU A 85 -4.03 -3.72 -3.97
CA GLU A 85 -4.78 -3.77 -5.23
C GLU A 85 -4.95 -5.20 -5.72
N GLU A 86 -3.87 -5.98 -5.80
CA GLU A 86 -3.92 -7.39 -6.19
C GLU A 86 -4.86 -8.22 -5.30
N HIS A 87 -4.86 -7.94 -3.99
CA HIS A 87 -5.74 -8.62 -3.04
C HIS A 87 -7.21 -8.24 -3.26
N ILE A 88 -7.51 -6.96 -3.51
CA ILE A 88 -8.87 -6.50 -3.81
C ILE A 88 -9.36 -7.12 -5.14
N GLU A 89 -8.54 -7.09 -6.19
CA GLU A 89 -8.89 -7.71 -7.47
C GLU A 89 -9.17 -9.20 -7.33
N LYS A 90 -8.32 -9.92 -6.59
CA LYS A 90 -8.50 -11.34 -6.34
C LYS A 90 -9.85 -11.61 -5.67
N LYS A 91 -10.21 -10.83 -4.65
CA LYS A 91 -11.53 -10.93 -4.01
C LYS A 91 -12.66 -10.60 -4.99
N ALA A 92 -12.52 -9.59 -5.82
CA ALA A 92 -13.51 -9.25 -6.84
C ALA A 92 -13.75 -10.42 -7.81
N ARG A 93 -12.68 -11.08 -8.26
CA ARG A 93 -12.76 -12.30 -9.10
C ARG A 93 -13.48 -13.44 -8.38
N GLU A 94 -13.10 -13.74 -7.14
CA GLU A 94 -13.73 -14.79 -6.33
C GLU A 94 -15.23 -14.56 -6.09
N LYS A 95 -15.66 -13.29 -6.03
CA LYS A 95 -17.07 -12.90 -5.85
C LYS A 95 -17.81 -12.59 -7.16
N ASN A 96 -17.23 -12.91 -8.32
CA ASN A 96 -17.81 -12.68 -9.65
C ASN A 96 -18.21 -11.21 -9.91
N LEU A 97 -17.43 -10.25 -9.40
CA LEU A 97 -17.70 -8.82 -9.56
C LEU A 97 -17.11 -8.24 -10.86
N MET A 98 -16.09 -8.88 -11.45
CA MET A 98 -15.41 -8.38 -12.66
C MET A 98 -16.38 -7.98 -13.80
N PRO A 99 -17.41 -8.78 -14.15
CA PRO A 99 -18.32 -8.39 -15.23
C PRO A 99 -19.10 -7.10 -14.96
N ALA A 100 -19.31 -6.74 -13.69
CA ALA A 100 -19.95 -5.49 -13.31
C ALA A 100 -18.94 -4.33 -13.26
N ILE A 101 -17.70 -4.61 -12.88
CA ILE A 101 -16.59 -3.64 -12.88
C ILE A 101 -16.25 -3.22 -14.30
N ASP A 102 -16.14 -4.15 -15.24
CA ASP A 102 -15.84 -3.89 -16.66
C ASP A 102 -16.90 -3.00 -17.35
N GLN A 103 -18.09 -2.87 -16.76
CA GLN A 103 -19.16 -2.01 -17.25
C GLN A 103 -19.08 -0.57 -16.71
N ILE A 104 -18.16 -0.30 -15.77
CA ILE A 104 -17.97 1.01 -15.16
C ILE A 104 -16.93 1.79 -15.95
N ASP A 105 -17.28 3.01 -16.32
CA ASP A 105 -16.37 3.93 -16.98
C ASP A 105 -15.38 4.52 -15.96
N SER A 106 -14.11 4.12 -16.06
CA SER A 106 -13.02 4.60 -15.20
C SER A 106 -12.68 6.09 -15.41
N THR A 107 -13.21 6.72 -16.47
CA THR A 107 -13.09 8.18 -16.65
C THR A 107 -14.06 8.97 -15.75
N VAL A 108 -15.09 8.29 -15.23
CA VAL A 108 -16.19 8.89 -14.46
C VAL A 108 -16.13 8.49 -12.98
N CYS A 109 -15.66 7.28 -12.68
CA CYS A 109 -15.45 6.78 -11.33
C CYS A 109 -13.94 6.63 -11.08
N ASP A 110 -13.41 7.35 -10.07
CA ASP A 110 -12.00 7.25 -9.71
C ASP A 110 -11.66 5.89 -9.09
N ASP A 111 -10.43 5.44 -9.33
CA ASP A 111 -9.95 4.11 -8.92
C ASP A 111 -10.05 3.89 -7.41
N ALA A 112 -9.78 4.93 -6.60
CA ALA A 112 -9.89 4.85 -5.14
C ALA A 112 -11.34 4.56 -4.69
N THR A 113 -12.32 5.25 -5.27
CA THR A 113 -13.75 4.99 -5.02
C THR A 113 -14.15 3.58 -5.47
N MET A 114 -13.62 3.13 -6.61
CA MET A 114 -13.88 1.78 -7.13
C MET A 114 -13.32 0.69 -6.21
N LEU A 115 -12.03 0.76 -5.86
CA LEU A 115 -11.36 -0.19 -4.97
C LEU A 115 -12.04 -0.26 -3.60
N PHE A 116 -12.35 0.89 -3.00
CA PHE A 116 -13.08 0.96 -1.73
C PHE A 116 -14.47 0.30 -1.81
N SER A 117 -15.18 0.51 -2.92
CA SER A 117 -16.51 -0.07 -3.11
C SER A 117 -16.46 -1.58 -3.31
N ILE A 118 -15.44 -2.08 -4.02
CA ILE A 118 -15.18 -3.52 -4.19
C ILE A 118 -14.88 -4.14 -2.83
N GLU A 119 -13.97 -3.56 -2.06
CA GLU A 119 -13.58 -4.07 -0.75
C GLU A 119 -14.80 -4.22 0.17
N ARG A 120 -15.59 -3.16 0.34
CA ARG A 120 -16.81 -3.20 1.16
C ARG A 120 -17.85 -4.20 0.67
N THR A 121 -17.97 -4.34 -0.65
CA THR A 121 -18.90 -5.29 -1.27
C THR A 121 -18.48 -6.72 -0.96
N THR A 122 -17.19 -7.04 -1.12
CA THR A 122 -16.66 -8.38 -0.84
C THR A 122 -16.83 -8.76 0.62
N THR A 123 -16.56 -7.84 1.57
CA THR A 123 -16.79 -8.06 3.00
C THR A 123 -18.27 -8.28 3.33
N LYS A 124 -19.18 -7.57 2.67
CA LYS A 124 -20.63 -7.77 2.89
C LYS A 124 -21.13 -9.10 2.35
N ILE A 125 -20.66 -9.52 1.18
CA ILE A 125 -21.01 -10.83 0.62
C ILE A 125 -20.44 -11.97 1.47
N GLU A 126 -19.26 -11.79 2.08
CA GLU A 126 -18.70 -12.76 3.03
C GLU A 126 -19.58 -12.94 4.27
N ASN A 127 -20.17 -11.85 4.78
CA ASN A 127 -21.05 -11.88 5.96
C ASN A 127 -22.50 -12.30 5.63
N ASP A 128 -22.96 -12.09 4.39
CA ASP A 128 -24.28 -12.51 3.91
C ASP A 128 -24.19 -13.01 2.45
N PRO A 129 -24.02 -14.33 2.26
CA PRO A 129 -23.85 -14.93 0.93
C PRO A 129 -25.06 -14.82 0.00
N ASN A 130 -26.25 -14.44 0.52
CA ASN A 130 -27.47 -14.36 -0.30
C ASN A 130 -27.62 -13.01 -1.01
N ILE A 131 -26.77 -12.03 -0.70
CA ILE A 131 -26.81 -10.71 -1.32
C ILE A 131 -26.43 -10.82 -2.80
N ASN A 132 -27.16 -10.12 -3.66
CA ASN A 132 -26.79 -9.97 -5.07
C ASN A 132 -25.47 -9.16 -5.18
N PRO A 133 -24.37 -9.75 -5.69
CA PRO A 133 -23.06 -9.09 -5.70
C PRO A 133 -23.03 -7.80 -6.52
N LYS A 134 -23.70 -7.79 -7.68
CA LYS A 134 -23.77 -6.65 -8.58
C LYS A 134 -24.56 -5.49 -7.97
N GLU A 135 -25.72 -5.79 -7.40
CA GLU A 135 -26.54 -4.77 -6.74
C GLU A 135 -25.81 -4.16 -5.55
N GLN A 136 -25.11 -4.99 -4.77
CA GLN A 136 -24.35 -4.54 -3.62
C GLN A 136 -23.16 -3.64 -4.03
N LEU A 137 -22.45 -4.00 -5.10
CA LEU A 137 -21.38 -3.18 -5.67
C LEU A 137 -21.87 -1.79 -6.04
N PHE A 138 -22.98 -1.70 -6.78
CA PHE A 138 -23.55 -0.41 -7.18
C PHE A 138 -24.05 0.41 -6.00
N LYS A 139 -24.60 -0.23 -4.96
CA LYS A 139 -24.98 0.48 -3.72
C LYS A 139 -23.78 1.12 -3.04
N GLU A 140 -22.65 0.41 -2.93
CA GLU A 140 -21.44 0.96 -2.30
C GLU A 140 -20.80 2.05 -3.17
N LEU A 141 -20.78 1.87 -4.49
CA LEU A 141 -20.32 2.88 -5.44
C LEU A 141 -21.12 4.17 -5.32
N LEU A 142 -22.45 4.11 -5.43
CA LEU A 142 -23.30 5.30 -5.33
C LEU A 142 -23.21 6.00 -3.97
N ARG A 143 -22.88 5.25 -2.91
CA ARG A 143 -22.70 5.81 -1.56
C ARG A 143 -21.37 6.56 -1.42
N SER A 144 -20.33 6.08 -2.10
CA SER A 144 -18.96 6.56 -1.94
C SER A 144 -18.57 7.57 -3.02
N TRP A 145 -19.24 7.53 -4.16
CA TRP A 145 -18.97 8.38 -5.31
C TRP A 145 -19.36 9.84 -5.04
N LYS A 146 -18.37 10.72 -5.17
CA LYS A 146 -18.53 12.17 -5.16
C LYS A 146 -18.21 12.70 -6.56
N PRO A 147 -19.21 12.81 -7.46
CA PRO A 147 -18.95 13.31 -8.80
C PRO A 147 -18.36 14.72 -8.71
N HIS A 148 -17.18 14.91 -9.29
CA HIS A 148 -16.62 16.25 -9.44
C HIS A 148 -17.47 16.97 -10.48
N ASN A 149 -18.22 18.00 -10.06
CA ASN A 149 -18.91 18.92 -10.96
C ASN A 149 -17.88 19.73 -11.76
N LYS A 150 -17.23 19.14 -12.77
CA LYS A 150 -16.48 19.90 -13.77
C LYS A 150 -17.38 20.52 -14.85
N ASN A 151 -18.70 20.29 -14.79
CA ASN A 151 -19.69 20.85 -15.70
C ASN A 151 -20.80 21.63 -14.97
N THR A 152 -20.45 22.63 -14.17
CA THR A 152 -21.38 23.74 -13.89
C THR A 152 -20.87 25.01 -14.55
N MET A 153 -21.36 25.18 -15.79
CA MET A 153 -21.64 26.43 -16.52
C MET A 153 -20.54 27.10 -17.37
N ASN A 154 -20.85 27.06 -18.68
CA ASN A 154 -20.65 28.03 -19.78
C ASN A 154 -19.23 28.35 -20.26
#